data_AF-A0A6A5GQ38-F1
#
_entry.id   AF-A0A6A5GQ38-F1
#
_cell.length_a   1.000
_cell.length_b   1.000
_cell.length_c   1.000
_cell.angle_alpha   90.00
_cell.angle_beta   90.00
_cell.angle_gamma   90.00
#
_symmetry.space_group_name_H-M   'P 1'
#
loop_
_entity.id
_entity.type
_entity.pdbx_description
1 polymer ?
#
loop_
_entity_poly.entity_id
_entity_poly.type
_entity_poly.pdbx_seq_one_letter_code
_entity_poly.pdbx_strand_id
1 'polypeptide(L)'
;MDVKIYDSSDEIVQNALNHHMTTLLNKPTDVELEITVEMLVYSIPKISNLETTVLKGKIVEADVVEKFLSINPSHKNVRVHTEITGSLKKNSLLFGIQFLHLSDETLPVNIILPYFTGEHLTIATPKCDNSAIIEFLNSWISCKKYQNIRTVIILSTNGSPMNPTEILGNFRTSRGPSRRPYEYMYPVK
;
A
#
# COMPACT_ATOMS: atom_id res chain seq x y z
N MET A 1 -13.70 14.80 9.33
CA MET A 1 -14.89 15.02 8.47
C MET A 1 -14.61 14.27 7.19
N ASP A 2 -15.22 13.11 7.01
CA ASP A 2 -14.92 12.23 5.89
C ASP A 2 -15.75 12.67 4.70
N VAL A 3 -15.10 13.24 3.69
CA VAL A 3 -15.76 13.65 2.45
C VAL A 3 -15.56 12.57 1.41
N LYS A 4 -16.64 11.83 1.13
CA LYS A 4 -16.68 10.85 0.04
C LYS A 4 -17.02 11.58 -1.25
N ILE A 5 -16.05 11.64 -2.17
CA ILE A 5 -16.23 12.25 -3.48
C ILE A 5 -16.81 11.20 -4.43
N TYR A 6 -18.01 11.45 -4.95
CA TYR A 6 -18.60 10.66 -6.02
C TYR A 6 -18.43 11.40 -7.35
N ASP A 7 -17.84 10.68 -8.30
CA ASP A 7 -17.74 10.92 -9.74
C ASP A 7 -18.13 12.32 -10.27
N SER A 8 -17.12 13.09 -10.69
CA SER A 8 -17.28 14.03 -11.79
C SER A 8 -16.03 14.01 -12.66
N SER A 9 -16.19 13.51 -13.88
CA SER A 9 -15.13 13.36 -14.88
C SER A 9 -14.66 14.69 -15.49
N ASP A 10 -15.33 15.80 -15.16
CA ASP A 10 -15.01 17.13 -15.67
C ASP A 10 -13.94 17.80 -14.80
N GLU A 11 -12.79 18.14 -15.40
CA GLU A 11 -11.68 18.84 -14.77
C GLU A 11 -12.15 20.14 -14.08
N ILE A 12 -13.15 20.80 -14.63
CA ILE A 12 -13.75 22.01 -14.04
C ILE A 12 -14.43 21.67 -12.71
N VAL A 13 -15.15 20.56 -12.64
CA VAL A 13 -15.85 20.13 -11.42
C VAL A 13 -14.85 19.63 -10.38
N GLN A 14 -13.82 18.88 -10.78
CA GLN A 14 -12.74 18.45 -9.87
C GLN A 14 -11.99 19.65 -9.28
N ASN A 15 -11.65 20.64 -10.11
CA ASN A 15 -10.99 21.86 -9.65
C ASN A 15 -11.90 22.70 -8.74
N ALA A 16 -13.19 22.82 -9.08
CA ALA A 16 -14.16 23.52 -8.23
C ALA A 16 -14.34 22.83 -6.87
N LEU A 17 -14.40 21.49 -6.85
CA LEU A 17 -14.47 20.70 -5.62
C LEU A 17 -13.20 20.85 -4.78
N ASN A 18 -12.02 20.72 -5.39
CA ASN A 18 -10.73 20.92 -4.71
C ASN A 18 -10.64 22.33 -4.11
N HIS A 19 -11.04 23.36 -4.87
CA HIS A 19 -11.06 24.73 -4.40
C HIS A 19 -12.07 24.94 -3.27
N HIS A 20 -13.27 24.38 -3.39
CA HIS A 20 -14.29 24.47 -2.36
C HIS A 20 -13.84 23.80 -1.05
N MET A 21 -13.27 22.58 -1.14
CA MET A 21 -12.77 21.83 0.00
C MET A 21 -11.63 22.54 0.72
N THR A 22 -10.66 23.07 -0.03
CA THR A 22 -9.54 23.84 0.55
C THR A 22 -10.01 25.13 1.22
N THR A 23 -11.00 25.81 0.63
CA THR A 23 -11.60 27.01 1.22
C THR A 23 -12.39 26.69 2.48
N LEU A 24 -13.19 25.62 2.48
CA LEU A 24 -14.03 25.22 3.61
C LEU A 24 -13.20 24.76 4.82
N LEU A 25 -12.08 24.07 4.57
CA LEU A 25 -11.22 23.54 5.64
C LEU A 25 -10.19 24.54 6.17
N ASN A 26 -10.05 25.70 5.52
CA ASN A 26 -9.20 26.83 5.94
C ASN A 26 -7.72 26.50 6.24
N LYS A 27 -7.24 25.30 5.83
CA LYS A 27 -5.86 24.81 5.90
C LYS A 27 -5.62 23.78 4.79
N PRO A 28 -4.38 23.61 4.30
CA PRO A 28 -4.03 22.43 3.52
C PRO A 28 -4.24 21.22 4.43
N THR A 29 -5.28 20.45 4.13
CA THR A 29 -5.65 19.26 4.88
C THR A 29 -5.17 18.07 4.08
N ASP A 30 -4.55 17.10 4.74
CA ASP A 30 -4.20 15.83 4.12
C ASP A 30 -5.48 15.21 3.55
N VAL A 31 -5.52 14.94 2.25
CA VAL A 31 -6.70 14.39 1.60
C VAL A 31 -6.61 12.87 1.62
N GLU A 32 -7.71 12.23 2.01
CA GLU A 32 -7.93 10.79 1.87
C GLU A 32 -8.94 10.52 0.76
N LEU A 33 -8.59 9.64 -0.18
CA LEU A 33 -9.48 9.17 -1.24
C LEU A 33 -9.73 7.68 -1.10
N GLU A 34 -10.99 7.30 -0.95
CA GLU A 34 -11.44 5.93 -1.19
C GLU A 34 -12.07 5.86 -2.58
N ILE A 35 -11.55 5.00 -3.46
CA ILE A 35 -12.01 4.88 -4.84
C ILE A 35 -12.16 3.42 -5.29
N THR A 36 -13.23 3.17 -6.04
CA THR A 36 -13.48 1.93 -6.75
C THR A 36 -12.65 1.92 -8.04
N VAL A 37 -11.75 0.95 -8.21
CA VAL A 37 -10.75 0.94 -9.28
C VAL A 37 -11.34 0.85 -10.68
N GLU A 38 -12.55 0.31 -10.82
CA GLU A 38 -13.29 0.31 -12.08
C GLU A 38 -13.55 1.74 -12.59
N MET A 39 -13.57 2.75 -11.71
CA MET A 39 -13.70 4.17 -12.09
C MET A 39 -12.41 4.73 -12.70
N LEU A 40 -11.24 4.21 -12.30
CA LEU A 40 -9.94 4.70 -12.77
C LEU A 40 -9.70 4.40 -14.24
N VAL A 41 -10.39 3.41 -14.80
CA VAL A 41 -10.35 3.08 -16.24
C VAL A 41 -10.96 4.20 -17.08
N TYR A 42 -11.98 4.88 -16.56
CA TYR A 42 -12.67 5.96 -17.28
C TYR A 42 -12.00 7.31 -17.05
N SER A 43 -11.65 7.61 -15.80
CA SER A 43 -11.02 8.87 -15.43
C SER A 43 -10.18 8.73 -14.17
N ILE A 44 -8.96 9.27 -14.22
CA ILE A 44 -8.09 9.34 -13.06
C ILE A 44 -8.25 10.72 -12.44
N PRO A 45 -8.78 10.83 -11.20
CA PRO A 45 -8.95 12.12 -10.57
C PRO A 45 -7.60 12.74 -10.24
N LYS A 46 -7.51 14.07 -10.40
CA LYS A 46 -6.35 14.86 -9.99
C LYS A 46 -6.70 15.61 -8.72
N ILE A 47 -6.09 15.21 -7.61
CA ILE A 47 -6.39 15.74 -6.27
C ILE A 47 -5.10 16.28 -5.68
N SER A 48 -5.12 17.57 -5.32
CA SER A 48 -3.97 18.21 -4.68
C SER A 48 -3.84 17.72 -3.23
N ASN A 49 -2.61 17.44 -2.79
CA ASN A 49 -2.30 16.95 -1.44
C ASN A 49 -3.01 15.62 -1.08
N LEU A 50 -3.17 14.73 -2.07
CA LEU A 50 -3.67 13.38 -1.84
C LEU A 50 -2.60 12.54 -1.15
N GLU A 51 -2.69 12.40 0.17
CA GLU A 51 -1.71 11.67 0.97
C GLU A 51 -2.13 10.23 1.24
N THR A 52 -3.43 9.96 1.37
CA THR A 52 -3.97 8.64 1.67
C THR A 52 -4.92 8.19 0.57
N THR A 53 -4.71 6.97 0.07
CA THR A 53 -5.63 6.36 -0.89
C THR A 53 -6.00 4.93 -0.48
N VAL A 54 -7.28 4.60 -0.65
CA VAL A 54 -7.81 3.25 -0.54
C VAL A 54 -8.39 2.84 -1.89
N LEU A 55 -7.73 1.90 -2.56
CA LEU A 55 -8.18 1.28 -3.82
C LEU A 55 -9.02 0.05 -3.48
N LYS A 56 -10.31 0.08 -3.84
CA LYS A 56 -11.25 -1.04 -3.68
C LYS A 56 -11.77 -1.49 -5.05
N GLY A 57 -12.35 -2.67 -5.12
CA GLY A 57 -12.96 -3.21 -6.34
C GLY A 57 -12.40 -4.58 -6.67
N LYS A 58 -12.73 -5.10 -7.85
CA LYS A 58 -12.36 -6.48 -8.20
C LYS A 58 -10.93 -6.56 -8.72
N ILE A 59 -10.67 -5.90 -9.84
CA ILE A 59 -9.42 -6.01 -10.59
C ILE A 59 -9.01 -4.63 -11.11
N VAL A 60 -7.72 -4.34 -11.07
CA VAL A 60 -7.10 -3.17 -11.71
C VAL A 60 -5.82 -3.59 -12.43
N GLU A 61 -5.52 -2.99 -13.58
CA GLU A 61 -4.23 -3.20 -14.25
C GLU A 61 -3.11 -2.42 -13.53
N ALA A 62 -1.93 -3.02 -13.43
CA ALA A 62 -0.75 -2.39 -12.84
C ALA A 62 -0.45 -1.00 -13.45
N ASP A 63 -0.58 -0.84 -14.77
CA ASP A 63 -0.32 0.43 -15.45
C ASP A 63 -1.34 1.53 -15.06
N VAL A 64 -2.57 1.17 -14.72
CA VAL A 64 -3.58 2.12 -14.21
C VAL A 64 -3.21 2.61 -12.82
N VAL A 65 -2.74 1.71 -11.95
CA VAL A 65 -2.24 2.05 -10.61
C VAL A 65 -1.01 2.97 -10.72
N GLU A 66 -0.04 2.64 -11.57
CA GLU A 66 1.14 3.48 -11.81
C GLU A 66 0.76 4.87 -12.32
N LYS A 67 -0.16 4.94 -13.30
CA LYS A 67 -0.64 6.21 -13.83
C LYS A 67 -1.34 7.05 -12.75
N PHE A 68 -2.15 6.42 -11.91
CA PHE A 68 -2.82 7.08 -10.79
C PHE A 68 -1.84 7.67 -9.78
N LEU A 69 -0.84 6.89 -9.36
CA LEU A 69 0.22 7.35 -8.45
C LEU A 69 1.10 8.45 -9.07
N SER A 70 1.36 8.37 -10.38
CA SER A 70 2.12 9.39 -11.10
C SER A 70 1.38 10.73 -11.22
N ILE A 71 0.05 10.71 -11.39
CA ILE A 71 -0.78 11.92 -11.49
C ILE A 71 -0.89 12.61 -10.11
N ASN A 72 -0.87 11.83 -9.04
CA ASN A 72 -1.02 12.29 -7.66
C ASN A 72 0.22 11.90 -6.84
N PRO A 73 1.36 12.61 -6.95
CA PRO A 73 2.64 12.15 -6.38
C PRO A 73 2.78 12.29 -4.85
N SER A 74 1.79 12.86 -4.15
CA SER A 74 1.89 13.19 -2.72
C SER A 74 1.51 12.04 -1.77
N HIS A 75 1.23 10.84 -2.31
CA HIS A 75 0.82 9.69 -1.52
C HIS A 75 1.88 9.28 -0.49
N LYS A 76 1.46 9.16 0.77
CA LYS A 76 2.21 8.56 1.87
C LYS A 76 1.63 7.22 2.29
N ASN A 77 0.31 7.07 2.18
CA ASN A 77 -0.42 5.87 2.58
C ASN A 77 -1.26 5.35 1.41
N VAL A 78 -1.04 4.11 1.03
CA VAL A 78 -1.85 3.45 0.00
C VAL A 78 -2.30 2.09 0.52
N ARG A 79 -3.61 1.87 0.53
CA ARG A 79 -4.23 0.57 0.79
C ARG A 79 -4.84 0.04 -0.50
N VAL A 80 -4.48 -1.18 -0.87
CA VAL A 80 -5.00 -1.88 -2.05
C VAL A 80 -5.79 -3.09 -1.57
N HIS A 81 -7.09 -3.09 -1.81
CA HIS A 81 -8.02 -4.18 -1.52
C HIS A 81 -8.65 -4.72 -2.80
N THR A 82 -7.83 -4.85 -3.83
CA THR A 82 -8.23 -5.28 -5.17
C THR A 82 -7.09 -6.09 -5.79
N GLU A 83 -7.41 -6.95 -6.77
CA GLU A 83 -6.42 -7.70 -7.52
C GLU A 83 -5.70 -6.80 -8.53
N ILE A 84 -4.37 -6.74 -8.47
CA ILE A 84 -3.55 -6.07 -9.48
C ILE A 84 -3.14 -7.09 -10.54
N THR A 85 -3.67 -6.91 -11.74
CA THR A 85 -3.31 -7.71 -12.92
C THR A 85 -2.17 -7.08 -13.71
N GLY A 86 -1.52 -7.88 -14.56
CA GLY A 86 -0.33 -7.46 -15.30
C GLY A 86 0.95 -7.62 -14.46
N SER A 87 1.97 -6.82 -14.75
CA SER A 87 3.27 -6.92 -14.07
C SER A 87 3.69 -5.57 -13.47
N LEU A 88 3.81 -5.53 -12.14
CA LEU A 88 4.46 -4.42 -11.45
C LEU A 88 5.95 -4.42 -11.82
N LYS A 89 6.41 -3.30 -12.38
CA LYS A 89 7.83 -3.12 -12.71
C LYS A 89 8.65 -3.01 -11.42
N LYS A 90 9.93 -3.38 -11.49
CA LYS A 90 10.86 -3.30 -10.33
C LYS A 90 10.98 -1.90 -9.72
N ASN A 91 10.72 -0.87 -10.52
CA ASN A 91 10.73 0.54 -10.14
C ASN A 91 9.31 1.14 -10.03
N SER A 92 8.31 0.29 -9.80
CA SER A 92 6.92 0.69 -9.56
C SER A 92 6.85 1.74 -8.43
N LEU A 93 6.05 2.80 -8.65
CA LEU A 93 5.81 3.84 -7.65
C LEU A 93 5.16 3.28 -6.38
N LEU A 94 4.38 2.21 -6.52
CA LEU A 94 3.71 1.54 -5.42
C LEU A 94 4.71 1.03 -4.36
N PHE A 95 5.89 0.54 -4.79
CA PHE A 95 6.93 0.04 -3.88
C PHE A 95 7.66 1.12 -3.09
N GLY A 96 7.54 2.39 -3.51
CA GLY A 96 8.09 3.55 -2.82
C GLY A 96 7.15 4.20 -1.81
N ILE A 97 5.89 3.75 -1.72
CA ILE A 97 4.91 4.31 -0.79
C ILE A 97 5.36 4.08 0.65
N GLN A 98 5.35 5.13 1.47
CA GLN A 98 5.83 5.10 2.85
C GLN A 98 5.07 4.07 3.70
N PHE A 99 3.74 4.03 3.58
CA PHE A 99 2.84 3.10 4.25
C PHE A 99 2.01 2.34 3.21
N LEU A 100 2.41 1.12 2.90
CA LEU A 100 1.75 0.29 1.90
C LEU A 100 1.01 -0.87 2.56
N HIS A 101 -0.29 -0.98 2.28
CA HIS A 101 -1.09 -2.15 2.62
C HIS A 101 -1.60 -2.82 1.34
N LEU A 102 -1.23 -4.07 1.12
CA LEU A 102 -1.65 -4.89 -0.01
C LEU A 102 -2.49 -6.07 0.49
N SER A 103 -3.75 -6.11 0.11
CA SER A 103 -4.66 -7.24 0.29
C SER A 103 -5.05 -7.75 -1.09
N ASP A 104 -4.11 -8.44 -1.73
CA ASP A 104 -4.20 -8.95 -3.10
C ASP A 104 -3.92 -10.45 -3.07
N GLU A 105 -4.89 -11.25 -3.55
CA GLU A 105 -4.78 -12.71 -3.53
C GLU A 105 -3.82 -13.28 -4.58
N THR A 106 -3.40 -12.45 -5.54
CA THR A 106 -2.62 -12.88 -6.70
C THR A 106 -1.17 -12.47 -6.64
N LEU A 107 -0.83 -11.37 -5.96
CA LEU A 107 0.54 -10.88 -5.84
C LEU A 107 1.32 -11.70 -4.80
N PRO A 108 2.40 -12.38 -5.22
CA PRO A 108 3.21 -13.18 -4.31
C PRO A 108 4.24 -12.31 -3.57
N VAL A 109 4.56 -12.73 -2.36
CA VAL A 109 5.50 -12.03 -1.46
C VAL A 109 6.88 -11.84 -2.09
N ASN A 110 7.34 -12.79 -2.90
CA ASN A 110 8.64 -12.76 -3.58
C ASN A 110 8.72 -11.71 -4.72
N ILE A 111 7.59 -11.15 -5.17
CA ILE A 111 7.57 -10.01 -6.09
C ILE A 111 7.59 -8.69 -5.32
N ILE A 112 6.92 -8.63 -4.17
CA ILE A 112 6.76 -7.39 -3.39
C ILE A 112 8.02 -7.06 -2.59
N LEU A 113 8.51 -8.01 -1.78
CA LEU A 113 9.59 -7.75 -0.81
C LEU A 113 10.90 -7.24 -1.45
N PRO A 114 11.39 -7.79 -2.59
CA PRO A 114 12.69 -7.38 -3.12
C PRO A 114 12.77 -5.92 -3.59
N TYR A 115 11.63 -5.31 -3.89
CA TYR A 115 11.56 -3.97 -4.49
C TYR A 115 10.96 -2.92 -3.56
N PHE A 116 10.36 -3.32 -2.43
CA PHE A 116 9.81 -2.37 -1.47
C PHE A 116 10.91 -1.51 -0.83
N THR A 117 10.70 -0.19 -0.84
CA THR A 117 11.64 0.82 -0.35
C THR A 117 11.02 1.82 0.64
N GLY A 118 9.72 1.68 0.92
CA GLY A 118 9.01 2.45 1.94
C GLY A 118 9.37 2.06 3.39
N GLU A 119 8.56 2.52 4.34
CA GLU A 119 8.84 2.36 5.78
C GLU A 119 7.98 1.25 6.42
N HIS A 120 6.71 1.16 6.04
CA HIS A 120 5.74 0.27 6.65
C HIS A 120 5.02 -0.53 5.58
N LEU A 121 5.13 -1.86 5.65
CA LEU A 121 4.53 -2.77 4.69
C LEU A 121 3.60 -3.76 5.39
N THR A 122 2.37 -3.86 4.91
CA THR A 122 1.46 -4.94 5.26
C THR A 122 1.07 -5.68 3.99
N ILE A 123 1.24 -6.99 3.97
CA ILE A 123 0.82 -7.86 2.87
C ILE A 123 -0.12 -8.91 3.43
N ALA A 124 -1.32 -9.01 2.88
CA ALA A 124 -2.25 -10.10 3.09
C ALA A 124 -2.41 -10.85 1.75
N THR A 125 -1.86 -12.07 1.69
CA THR A 125 -1.82 -12.86 0.44
C THR A 125 -1.79 -14.36 0.76
N PRO A 126 -2.38 -15.22 -0.10
CA PRO A 126 -2.23 -16.66 0.01
C PRO A 126 -0.88 -17.16 -0.53
N LYS A 127 -0.14 -16.32 -1.27
CA LYS A 127 1.11 -16.72 -1.95
C LYS A 127 2.33 -16.35 -1.12
N CYS A 128 2.47 -16.99 0.03
CA CYS A 128 3.61 -16.85 0.91
C CYS A 128 4.73 -17.83 0.51
N ASP A 129 5.90 -17.29 0.14
CA ASP A 129 7.12 -18.07 -0.09
C ASP A 129 8.07 -17.91 1.11
N ASN A 130 8.27 -18.97 1.87
CA ASN A 130 9.14 -18.95 3.06
C ASN A 130 10.58 -18.58 2.70
N SER A 131 11.08 -19.02 1.54
CA SER A 131 12.45 -18.74 1.11
C SER A 131 12.67 -17.24 0.85
N ALA A 132 11.71 -16.60 0.18
CA ALA A 132 11.73 -15.15 -0.05
C ALA A 132 11.65 -14.36 1.26
N ILE A 133 10.85 -14.82 2.24
CA ILE A 133 10.77 -14.20 3.56
C ILE A 133 12.09 -14.34 4.32
N ILE A 134 12.70 -15.53 4.29
CA ILE A 134 13.99 -15.80 4.94
C ILE A 134 15.09 -14.94 4.29
N GLU A 135 15.15 -14.84 2.97
CA GLU A 135 16.13 -13.98 2.26
C GLU A 135 15.96 -12.50 2.61
N PHE A 136 14.71 -12.04 2.64
CA PHE A 136 14.35 -10.68 3.07
C PHE A 136 14.84 -10.41 4.50
N LEU A 137 14.46 -11.26 5.46
CA LEU A 137 14.82 -11.09 6.88
C LEU A 137 16.34 -11.14 7.09
N ASN A 138 17.05 -12.05 6.42
CA ASN A 138 18.51 -12.11 6.46
C ASN A 138 19.16 -10.81 5.99
N SER A 139 18.65 -10.25 4.88
CA SER A 139 19.16 -9.00 4.32
C SER A 139 18.85 -7.79 5.20
N TRP A 140 17.68 -7.78 5.84
CA TRP A 140 17.24 -6.71 6.74
C TRP A 140 18.01 -6.74 8.07
N ILE A 141 18.08 -7.89 8.73
CA ILE A 141 18.76 -8.07 10.04
C ILE A 141 20.27 -7.84 9.91
N SER A 142 20.89 -8.20 8.78
CA SER A 142 22.31 -7.95 8.52
C SER A 142 22.61 -6.50 8.10
N CYS A 143 21.61 -5.62 8.07
CA CYS A 143 21.72 -4.23 7.63
C CYS A 143 22.24 -4.04 6.20
N LYS A 144 22.23 -5.10 5.37
CA LYS A 144 22.70 -5.04 3.97
C LYS A 144 21.72 -4.32 3.05
N LYS A 145 20.42 -4.49 3.30
CA LYS A 145 19.32 -3.85 2.58
C LYS A 145 18.21 -3.45 3.55
N TYR A 146 17.22 -2.71 3.03
CA TYR A 146 15.97 -2.40 3.73
C TYR A 146 16.13 -1.50 4.96
N GLN A 147 17.11 -0.60 4.96
CA GLN A 147 17.41 0.29 6.09
C GLN A 147 16.26 1.27 6.42
N ASN A 148 15.42 1.59 5.42
CA ASN A 148 14.25 2.46 5.61
C ASN A 148 13.07 1.73 6.26
N ILE A 149 13.02 0.39 6.17
CA ILE A 149 11.88 -0.38 6.66
C ILE A 149 11.89 -0.36 8.19
N ARG A 150 10.75 0.03 8.76
CA ARG A 150 10.48 0.01 10.21
C ARG A 150 9.63 -1.18 10.61
N THR A 151 8.64 -1.54 9.81
CA THR A 151 7.75 -2.67 10.10
C THR A 151 7.33 -3.40 8.84
N VAL A 152 7.31 -4.73 8.91
CA VAL A 152 6.67 -5.59 7.91
C VAL A 152 5.71 -6.53 8.61
N ILE A 153 4.48 -6.60 8.11
CA ILE A 153 3.46 -7.55 8.53
C ILE A 153 3.10 -8.39 7.30
N ILE A 154 3.25 -9.71 7.42
CA ILE A 154 2.85 -10.64 6.37
C ILE A 154 1.78 -11.55 6.97
N LEU A 155 0.59 -11.48 6.38
CA LEU A 155 -0.58 -12.26 6.75
C LEU A 155 -0.81 -13.28 5.65
N SER A 156 -0.64 -14.56 5.99
CA SER A 156 -1.01 -15.66 5.10
C SER A 156 -2.52 -15.80 5.13
N THR A 157 -3.19 -15.52 4.01
CA THR A 157 -4.63 -15.77 3.83
C THR A 157 -4.80 -17.13 3.16
N ASN A 158 -5.83 -17.92 3.51
CA ASN A 158 -6.28 -19.17 2.84
C ASN A 158 -5.22 -20.16 2.23
N GLY A 159 -5.15 -21.38 2.78
CA GLY A 159 -4.78 -22.61 2.02
C GLY A 159 -3.30 -22.92 1.77
N SER A 160 -2.41 -21.94 1.71
CA SER A 160 -0.94 -22.15 1.65
C SER A 160 -0.27 -21.48 2.85
N PRO A 161 -0.24 -22.16 4.01
CA PRO A 161 0.24 -21.55 5.23
C PRO A 161 1.74 -21.27 5.10
N MET A 162 2.11 -20.01 5.34
CA MET A 162 3.47 -19.68 5.78
C MET A 162 3.87 -20.67 6.89
N ASN A 163 5.09 -21.23 6.85
CA ASN A 163 5.56 -22.12 7.89
C ASN A 163 6.41 -21.32 8.89
N PRO A 164 5.86 -20.90 10.05
CA PRO A 164 6.60 -20.05 10.97
C PRO A 164 7.78 -20.81 11.59
N THR A 165 7.66 -22.13 11.76
CA THR A 165 8.74 -22.95 12.32
C THR A 165 9.96 -22.98 11.39
N GLU A 166 9.73 -23.14 10.09
CA GLU A 166 10.80 -23.10 9.09
C GLU A 166 11.47 -21.72 9.05
N ILE A 167 10.68 -20.65 8.98
CA ILE A 167 11.21 -19.28 8.94
C ILE A 167 11.99 -18.98 10.22
N LEU A 168 11.37 -19.16 11.38
CA LEU A 168 11.98 -18.80 12.68
C LEU A 168 13.17 -19.69 13.03
N GLY A 169 13.23 -20.93 12.52
CA GLY A 169 14.38 -21.82 12.69
C GLY A 169 15.69 -21.26 12.11
N ASN A 170 15.61 -20.29 11.20
CA ASN A 170 16.77 -19.61 10.62
C ASN A 170 17.29 -18.42 11.45
N PHE A 171 16.59 -18.02 12.53
CA PHE A 171 16.91 -16.80 13.27
C PHE A 171 16.97 -17.01 14.78
N ARG A 172 17.79 -16.20 15.46
CA ARG A 172 17.73 -16.09 16.93
C ARG A 172 16.50 -15.27 17.30
N THR A 173 15.52 -15.93 17.90
CA THR A 173 14.25 -15.30 18.28
C THR A 173 14.20 -15.01 19.78
N SER A 174 13.57 -13.90 20.14
CA SER A 174 13.22 -13.56 21.51
C SER A 174 11.75 -13.18 21.57
N ARG A 175 11.11 -13.35 22.73
CA ARG A 175 9.74 -12.87 22.91
C ARG A 175 9.70 -11.35 22.71
N GLY A 176 8.74 -10.89 21.90
CA GLY A 176 8.47 -9.47 21.75
C GLY A 176 7.86 -8.87 23.03
N PRO A 177 7.73 -7.54 23.09
CA PRO A 177 7.04 -6.88 24.20
C PRO A 177 5.58 -7.35 24.30
N SER A 178 5.07 -7.47 25.54
CA SER A 178 3.74 -8.00 25.86
C SER A 178 2.58 -7.18 25.27
N ARG A 179 2.85 -5.96 24.81
CA ARG A 179 1.89 -5.09 24.12
C ARG A 179 2.52 -4.65 22.79
N ARG A 180 2.08 -5.27 21.69
CA ARG A 180 2.28 -4.72 20.34
C ARG A 180 0.99 -4.01 19.92
N PRO A 181 1.05 -2.88 19.19
CA PRO A 181 -0.13 -2.33 18.53
C PRO A 181 -0.80 -3.41 17.68
N TYR A 182 -2.13 -3.48 17.72
CA TYR A 182 -2.91 -4.42 16.88
C TYR A 182 -2.64 -4.15 15.39
N GLU A 183 -2.44 -2.88 15.04
CA GLU A 183 -1.97 -2.44 13.74
C GLU A 183 -0.87 -1.38 13.91
N TYR A 184 0.17 -1.48 13.11
CA TYR A 184 1.08 -0.36 12.85
C TYR A 184 0.49 0.50 11.72
N MET A 185 -0.77 0.92 11.88
CA MET A 185 -1.38 1.86 10.95
C MET A 185 -0.81 3.26 11.16
N TYR A 186 -0.82 4.04 10.09
CA TYR A 186 -0.72 5.49 10.17
C TYR A 186 -1.74 5.99 11.20
N PRO A 187 -1.36 6.84 12.18
CA PRO A 187 -2.35 7.49 13.02
C PRO A 187 -3.23 8.35 12.11
N VAL A 188 -4.47 7.91 11.91
CA VAL A 188 -5.52 8.76 11.38
C VAL A 188 -5.74 9.83 12.46
N LYS A 189 -5.34 11.07 12.17
CA LYS A 189 -5.50 12.20 13.09
C LYS A 189 -6.94 12.68 13.13
#